data_AF-A0A7K5R6M7-F1
#
_entry.id   AF-A0A7K5R6M7-F1
#
_cell.length_a   1.000
_cell.length_b   1.000
_cell.length_c   1.000
_cell.angle_alpha   90.00
_cell.angle_beta   90.00
_cell.angle_gamma   90.00
#
_symmetry.space_group_name_H-M   'P 1'
#
loop_
_entity.id
_entity.type
_entity.pdbx_description
1 polymer ?
#
loop_
_entity_poly.entity_id
_entity_poly.type
_entity_poly.pdbx_seq_one_letter_code
_entity_poly.pdbx_strand_id
1 'polypeptide(L)'
;VTVTVTLPGPAPWGFRISGGRDFRKPITVSKVTEHGKAATGDLRPGDVIVTINGESTAEMLNVEAQNKIKQSPGQLRLEVER
;
A
#
# COMPACT_ATOMS: atom_id res chain seq x y z
N VAL A 1 -2.23 5.79 -14.58
CA VAL A 1 -3.06 6.85 -13.94
C VAL A 1 -2.85 6.80 -12.44
N THR A 2 -2.81 7.94 -11.75
CA THR A 2 -2.66 7.97 -10.29
C THR A 2 -4.02 8.00 -9.61
N VAL A 3 -4.23 7.12 -8.63
CA VAL A 3 -5.47 6.99 -7.86
C VAL A 3 -5.16 7.06 -6.38
N THR A 4 -5.96 7.80 -5.61
CA THR A 4 -5.86 7.82 -4.15
C THR A 4 -6.83 6.80 -3.55
N VAL A 5 -6.30 5.86 -2.76
CA VAL A 5 -7.07 4.88 -2.00
C VAL A 5 -7.01 5.25 -0.52
N THR A 6 -8.16 5.42 0.11
CA THR A 6 -8.25 5.67 1.56
C THR A 6 -8.96 4.52 2.24
N LEU A 7 -8.28 3.82 3.15
CA LEU A 7 -8.82 2.69 3.89
C LEU A 7 -9.12 3.10 5.34
N PRO A 8 -10.37 2.99 5.82
CA PRO A 8 -10.71 3.26 7.21
C PRO A 8 -10.19 2.15 8.13
N GLY A 9 -9.52 2.54 9.21
CA GLY A 9 -8.87 1.66 10.17
C GLY A 9 -9.82 1.00 11.19
N PRO A 10 -9.27 0.30 12.18
CA PRO A 10 -7.84 -0.05 12.31
C PRO A 10 -7.42 -1.17 11.33
N ALA A 11 -6.14 -1.54 11.33
CA ALA A 11 -5.68 -2.77 10.67
C ALA A 11 -6.48 -4.01 11.18
N PRO A 12 -6.56 -5.12 10.41
CA PRO A 12 -5.84 -5.44 9.17
C PRO A 12 -6.40 -4.75 7.92
N TRP A 13 -5.51 -4.29 7.05
CA TRP A 13 -5.89 -3.59 5.81
C TRP A 13 -6.30 -4.52 4.66
N GLY A 14 -5.94 -5.81 4.74
CA GLY A 14 -6.40 -6.81 3.76
C GLY A 14 -5.64 -6.84 2.44
N PHE A 15 -4.34 -6.53 2.43
CA PHE A 15 -3.48 -6.69 1.26
C PHE A 15 -2.03 -7.05 1.65
N ARG A 16 -1.24 -7.44 0.66
CA ARG A 16 0.21 -7.69 0.76
C ARG A 16 0.95 -6.82 -0.26
N ILE A 17 2.20 -6.51 0.04
CA ILE A 17 3.11 -5.79 -0.85
C ILE A 17 4.31 -6.66 -1.24
N SER A 18 4.99 -6.29 -2.31
CA SER A 18 6.30 -6.79 -2.73
C SER A 18 7.18 -5.64 -3.22
N GLY A 19 8.46 -5.91 -3.49
CA GLY A 19 9.41 -4.90 -3.98
C GLY A 19 10.02 -4.06 -2.85
N GLY A 20 10.51 -2.87 -3.18
CA GLY A 20 11.32 -2.03 -2.29
C GLY A 20 12.72 -1.81 -2.86
N ARG A 21 13.40 -0.76 -2.36
CA ARG A 21 14.73 -0.36 -2.83
C ARG A 21 15.75 -1.49 -2.67
N ASP A 22 15.63 -2.29 -1.61
CA ASP A 22 16.41 -3.50 -1.36
C ASP A 22 16.25 -4.59 -2.44
N PHE A 23 15.09 -4.62 -3.11
CA PHE A 23 14.81 -5.54 -4.20
C PHE A 23 14.97 -4.90 -5.59
N ARG A 24 15.38 -3.62 -5.66
CA ARG A 24 15.45 -2.81 -6.90
C ARG A 24 14.13 -2.86 -7.70
N LYS A 25 13.01 -2.85 -6.98
CA LYS A 25 11.65 -2.91 -7.54
C LYS A 25 10.78 -1.88 -6.82
N PRO A 26 9.77 -1.30 -7.49
CA PRO A 26 8.81 -0.43 -6.80
C PRO A 26 8.02 -1.21 -5.76
N ILE A 27 7.43 -0.51 -4.78
CA ILE A 27 6.50 -1.11 -3.84
C ILE A 27 5.19 -1.41 -4.57
N THR A 28 4.83 -2.68 -4.72
CA THR A 28 3.68 -3.11 -5.51
C THR A 28 2.73 -3.97 -4.68
N VAL A 29 1.43 -3.82 -4.89
CA VAL A 29 0.41 -4.69 -4.28
C VAL A 29 0.49 -6.07 -4.91
N SER A 30 0.84 -7.08 -4.11
CA SER A 30 1.01 -8.47 -4.59
C SER A 30 -0.23 -9.34 -4.40
N LYS A 31 -1.07 -9.00 -3.41
CA LYS A 31 -2.33 -9.70 -3.15
C LYS A 31 -3.30 -8.76 -2.44
N VAL A 32 -4.58 -8.91 -2.77
CA VAL A 32 -5.69 -8.29 -2.03
C VAL A 32 -6.58 -9.41 -1.51
N THR A 33 -6.98 -9.31 -0.25
CA THR A 33 -7.90 -10.26 0.37
C THR A 33 -9.32 -9.94 -0.07
N GLU A 34 -10.03 -10.93 -0.63
CA GLU A 34 -11.44 -10.80 -1.00
C GLU A 34 -12.28 -10.33 0.18
N HIS A 35 -13.23 -9.43 -0.08
CA HIS A 35 -14.09 -8.81 0.92
C HIS A 35 -13.35 -8.05 2.04
N GLY A 36 -12.03 -7.83 1.92
CA GLY A 36 -11.23 -7.05 2.86
C GLY A 36 -11.30 -5.55 2.58
N LYS A 37 -10.78 -4.74 3.51
CA LYS A 37 -10.79 -3.26 3.41
C LYS A 37 -10.15 -2.75 2.13
N ALA A 38 -8.98 -3.29 1.76
CA ALA A 38 -8.31 -2.97 0.50
C ALA A 38 -9.18 -3.26 -0.73
N ALA A 39 -9.94 -4.37 -0.73
CA ALA A 39 -10.86 -4.68 -1.83
C ALA A 39 -12.00 -3.66 -1.92
N THR A 40 -12.59 -3.27 -0.78
CA THR A 40 -13.63 -2.22 -0.72
C THR A 40 -13.10 -0.86 -1.19
N GLY A 41 -11.81 -0.59 -0.99
CA GLY A 41 -11.13 0.62 -1.49
C GLY A 41 -10.66 0.56 -2.94
N ASP A 42 -11.03 -0.47 -3.71
CA ASP A 42 -10.58 -0.74 -5.10
C ASP A 42 -9.05 -0.82 -5.28
N LEU A 43 -8.32 -1.19 -4.21
CA LEU A 43 -6.92 -1.57 -4.33
C LEU A 43 -6.84 -2.91 -5.07
N ARG A 44 -5.95 -3.03 -6.05
CA ARG A 44 -5.81 -4.24 -6.89
C ARG A 44 -4.39 -4.77 -6.90
N PRO A 45 -4.22 -6.10 -7.06
CA PRO A 45 -2.91 -6.66 -7.39
C PRO A 45 -2.33 -5.99 -8.65
N GLY A 46 -1.05 -5.63 -8.59
CA GLY A 46 -0.35 -4.91 -9.66
C GLY A 46 -0.29 -3.40 -9.48
N ASP A 47 -1.16 -2.81 -8.65
CA ASP A 47 -1.08 -1.37 -8.33
C ASP A 47 0.29 -1.05 -7.69
N VAL A 48 0.96 -0.02 -8.18
CA VAL A 48 2.25 0.45 -7.66
C VAL A 48 1.99 1.55 -6.63
N ILE A 49 2.39 1.33 -5.37
CA ILE A 49 2.21 2.32 -4.31
C ILE A 49 3.31 3.37 -4.43
N VAL A 50 2.93 4.62 -4.74
CA VAL A 50 3.85 5.76 -4.86
C VAL A 50 3.98 6.54 -3.56
N THR A 51 2.91 6.62 -2.75
CA THR A 51 2.97 7.23 -1.42
C THR A 51 2.19 6.43 -0.38
N ILE A 52 2.68 6.44 0.86
CA ILE A 52 2.01 5.90 2.05
C ILE A 52 1.82 7.07 3.03
N ASN A 53 0.57 7.46 3.28
CA ASN A 53 0.21 8.63 4.09
C ASN A 53 0.95 9.92 3.69
N GLY A 54 1.18 10.11 2.39
CA GLY A 54 1.88 11.28 1.85
C GLY A 54 3.41 11.15 1.82
N GLU A 55 3.99 10.08 2.35
CA GLU A 55 5.43 9.82 2.26
C GLU A 55 5.75 9.00 1.02
N SER A 56 6.70 9.46 0.21
CA SER A 56 7.12 8.79 -1.04
C SER A 56 7.78 7.44 -0.79
N THR A 57 7.37 6.42 -1.53
CA THR A 57 7.92 5.06 -1.46
C THR A 57 9.17 4.85 -2.32
N ALA A 58 9.58 5.84 -3.12
CA ALA A 58 10.63 5.68 -4.14
C ALA A 58 11.94 5.09 -3.59
N GLU A 59 12.36 5.53 -2.40
CA GLU A 59 13.60 5.08 -1.75
C GLU A 59 13.35 4.14 -0.55
N MET A 60 12.09 3.76 -0.30
CA MET A 60 11.74 2.94 0.85
C MET A 60 12.21 1.49 0.68
N LEU A 61 12.76 0.93 1.75
CA LEU A 61 12.95 -0.51 1.90
C LEU A 61 11.59 -1.21 2.04
N ASN A 62 11.52 -2.49 1.68
CA ASN A 62 10.30 -3.27 1.86
C ASN A 62 9.78 -3.22 3.31
N VAL A 63 10.70 -3.35 4.29
CA VAL A 63 10.36 -3.34 5.71
C VAL A 63 9.83 -1.98 6.19
N GLU A 64 10.33 -0.88 5.63
CA GLU A 64 9.87 0.48 5.98
C GLU A 64 8.44 0.70 5.49
N ALA A 65 8.15 0.33 4.24
CA ALA A 65 6.80 0.39 3.68
C ALA A 65 5.82 -0.48 4.48
N GLN A 66 6.21 -1.72 4.83
CA GLN A 66 5.40 -2.59 5.67
C GLN A 66 5.11 -1.97 7.05
N ASN A 67 6.13 -1.40 7.71
CA ASN A 67 5.98 -0.82 9.03
C ASN A 67 5.05 0.40 9.00
N LYS A 68 5.23 1.31 8.02
CA LYS A 68 4.35 2.47 7.82
C LYS A 68 2.90 2.07 7.59
N ILE A 69 2.66 1.06 6.75
CA ILE A 69 1.31 0.51 6.51
C ILE A 69 0.73 -0.07 7.82
N LYS A 70 1.49 -0.91 8.53
CA LYS A 70 1.01 -1.57 9.76
C LYS A 70 0.71 -0.56 10.89
N GLN A 71 1.52 0.48 11.01
CA GLN A 71 1.45 1.46 12.10
C GLN A 71 0.48 2.62 11.81
N SER A 72 -0.13 2.67 10.62
CA SER A 72 -1.06 3.75 10.25
C SER A 72 -2.25 3.81 11.22
N PRO A 73 -2.44 4.92 11.96
CA PRO A 73 -3.50 5.03 12.94
C PRO A 73 -4.79 5.52 12.28
N GLY A 74 -5.91 4.83 12.56
CA GLY A 74 -7.25 5.29 12.19
C GLY A 74 -7.60 5.22 10.69
N GLN A 75 -6.67 5.51 9.79
CA GLN A 75 -6.81 5.34 8.34
C GLN A 75 -5.46 5.07 7.68
N LEU A 76 -5.49 4.44 6.51
CA LEU A 76 -4.34 4.29 5.63
C LEU A 76 -4.66 4.95 4.29
N ARG A 77 -3.86 5.95 3.90
CA ARG A 77 -3.98 6.62 2.60
C ARG A 77 -2.82 6.17 1.71
N LEU A 78 -3.16 5.63 0.55
CA LEU A 78 -2.21 5.24 -0.48
C LEU A 78 -2.47 6.07 -1.73
N GLU A 79 -1.42 6.55 -2.37
CA GLU A 79 -1.50 6.91 -3.79
C GLU A 79 -0.87 5.79 -4.58
N VAL A 80 -1.57 5.35 -5.62
CA VAL A 80 -1.15 4.23 -6.45
C VAL A 80 -1.16 4.59 -7.92
N GLU A 81 -0.27 3.97 -8.68
CA GLU A 81 -0.26 4.00 -10.14
C GLU A 81 -0.81 2.69 -10.70
N ARG A 82 -1.74 2.83 -11.65
CA ARG A 82 -2.41 1.78 -12.42
C ARG A 82 -2.27 1.99 -13.92
#